data_AF-A0A924PEF4-F1
#
_entry.id   AF-A0A924PEF4-F1
#
_cell.length_a   1.000
_cell.length_b   1.000
_cell.length_c   1.000
_cell.angle_alpha   90.00
_cell.angle_beta   90.00
_cell.angle_gamma   90.00
#
_symmetry.space_group_name_H-M   'P 1'
#
loop_
_entity.id
_entity.type
_entity.pdbx_description
1 polymer ?
#
loop_
_entity_poly.entity_id
_entity_poly.type
_entity_poly.pdbx_seq_one_letter_code
_entity_poly.pdbx_strand_id
1 'polypeptide(L)' 'MENLINLKYVVNSLLFSFIGLGVYGAGFYLFDKVTPYHLWKEVIEEHNTSLAIVVGAMSIGIALIIAAAIHA' A
#
# COMPACT_ATOMS: atom_id res chain seq x y z
N MET A 1 32.39 11.48 -13.89
CA MET A 1 30.97 11.50 -14.33
C MET A 1 30.62 10.22 -15.09
N GLU A 2 31.14 9.07 -14.64
CA GLU A 2 30.80 7.75 -15.20
C GLU A 2 29.93 7.06 -14.14
N ASN A 3 28.72 6.65 -14.53
CA ASN A 3 27.64 6.06 -13.72
C ASN A 3 26.65 7.03 -13.05
N LEU A 4 26.09 7.98 -13.82
CA LEU A 4 24.90 8.74 -13.41
C LEU A 4 23.66 7.84 -13.19
N ILE A 5 23.60 6.68 -13.87
CA ILE A 5 22.55 5.67 -13.67
C ILE A 5 23.24 4.34 -13.40
N ASN A 6 23.32 3.96 -12.14
CA ASN A 6 23.70 2.60 -11.79
C ASN A 6 22.48 1.70 -12.01
N LEU A 7 22.48 0.93 -13.11
CA LEU A 7 21.37 0.03 -13.46
C LEU A 7 20.99 -0.88 -12.28
N LYS A 8 21.98 -1.26 -11.46
CA LYS A 8 21.79 -2.04 -10.23
C LYS A 8 20.87 -1.35 -9.22
N TYR A 9 21.00 -0.03 -9.02
CA TYR A 9 20.12 0.71 -8.12
C TYR A 9 18.71 0.86 -8.69
N VAL A 10 18.58 1.09 -9.99
CA VAL A 10 17.26 1.19 -10.65
C VAL A 10 16.48 -0.12 -10.53
N VAL A 11 17.15 -1.25 -10.81
CA VAL A 11 16.55 -2.58 -10.70
C VAL A 11 16.16 -2.89 -9.25
N ASN A 12 17.01 -2.58 -8.27
CA ASN A 12 16.66 -2.74 -6.86
C ASN A 12 15.43 -1.91 -6.48
N SER A 13 15.41 -0.62 -6.82
CA SER A 13 14.28 0.28 -6.48
C SER A 13 12.96 -0.22 -7.08
N LEU A 14 12.97 -0.68 -8.33
CA LEU A 14 11.79 -1.29 -8.94
C LEU A 14 11.35 -2.53 -8.18
N LEU A 15 12.28 -3.45 -7.91
CA LEU A 15 11.98 -4.70 -7.22
C LEU A 15 11.33 -4.44 -5.84
N PHE A 16 11.93 -3.57 -5.03
CA PHE A 16 11.39 -3.22 -3.71
C PHE A 16 10.06 -2.47 -3.80
N SER A 17 9.85 -1.62 -4.81
CA SER A 17 8.55 -0.96 -5.02
C SER A 17 7.43 -1.95 -5.33
N PHE A 18 7.70 -2.98 -6.15
CA PHE A 18 6.72 -4.02 -6.47
C PHE A 18 6.43 -4.92 -5.27
N ILE A 19 7.46 -5.28 -4.51
CA ILE A 19 7.29 -6.02 -3.25
C ILE A 19 6.42 -5.20 -2.28
N GLY A 20 6.73 -3.92 -2.10
CA GLY A 20 5.96 -3.00 -1.26
C GLY A 20 4.49 -2.91 -1.71
N LEU A 21 4.25 -2.75 -3.02
CA LEU A 21 2.90 -2.72 -3.57
C LEU A 21 2.14 -4.05 -3.34
N GLY A 22 2.82 -5.19 -3.50
CA GLY A 22 2.25 -6.50 -3.23
C GLY A 22 1.86 -6.68 -1.76
N VAL A 23 2.75 -6.29 -0.84
CA VAL A 23 2.48 -6.33 0.60
C VAL A 23 1.35 -5.39 0.98
N TYR A 24 1.31 -4.18 0.40
CA TYR A 24 0.22 -3.23 0.61
C TYR A 24 -1.13 -3.81 0.18
N GLY A 25 -1.20 -4.38 -1.03
CA GLY A 25 -2.42 -5.01 -1.54
C GLY A 25 -2.87 -6.21 -0.69
N ALA A 26 -1.93 -7.03 -0.24
CA ALA A 26 -2.21 -8.15 0.66
C ALA A 26 -2.72 -7.67 2.03
N GLY A 27 -2.14 -6.61 2.59
CA GLY A 27 -2.60 -6.00 3.83
C GLY A 27 -4.00 -5.42 3.72
N PHE A 28 -4.30 -4.75 2.61
CA PHE A 28 -5.65 -4.25 2.33
C PHE A 28 -6.67 -5.39 2.20
N TYR A 29 -6.33 -6.45 1.45
CA TYR A 29 -7.20 -7.62 1.29
C TYR A 29 -7.45 -8.34 2.62
N LEU A 30 -6.41 -8.50 3.44
CA LEU A 30 -6.55 -9.10 4.76
C LEU A 30 -7.47 -8.26 5.65
N PHE A 31 -7.33 -6.93 5.60
CA PHE A 31 -8.18 -6.04 6.36
C PHE A 31 -9.64 -6.09 5.89
N ASP A 32 -9.90 -6.01 4.58
CA ASP A 32 -11.25 -6.15 4.01
C ASP A 32 -11.94 -7.41 4.54
N LYS A 33 -11.21 -8.53 4.61
CA LYS A 33 -11.70 -9.80 5.15
C LYS A 33 -11.93 -9.80 6.67
N VAL A 34 -11.16 -9.01 7.43
CA VAL A 34 -11.33 -8.88 8.89
C VAL A 34 -12.50 -7.96 9.22
N THR A 35 -12.73 -6.92 8.41
CA THR A 35 -13.94 -6.10 8.52
C THR A 35 -15.17 -6.90 8.08
N PRO A 36 -16.25 -6.94 8.88
CA PRO A 36 -17.50 -7.59 8.49
C PRO A 36 -18.28 -6.82 7.41
N TYR A 37 -17.74 -5.70 6.93
CA TYR A 37 -18.34 -4.82 5.92
C TYR A 37 -17.66 -5.05 4.58
N HIS A 38 -18.45 -5.10 3.51
CA HIS A 38 -17.88 -5.03 2.16
C HIS A 38 -17.44 -3.60 1.87
N LEU A 39 -16.13 -3.33 2.00
CA LEU A 39 -15.57 -1.99 1.80
C LEU A 39 -15.96 -1.42 0.43
N TRP A 40 -15.94 -2.26 -0.61
CA TRP A 40 -16.30 -1.85 -1.97
C TRP A 40 -17.74 -1.34 -2.07
N LYS A 41 -18.69 -2.08 -1.49
CA LYS A 41 -20.11 -1.71 -1.50
C LYS A 41 -20.33 -0.41 -0.71
N GLU A 42 -19.81 -0.35 0.50
CA GLU A 42 -20.00 0.81 1.38
C GLU A 42 -19.34 2.09 0.83
N VAL A 43 -18.13 2.00 0.28
CA VAL A 43 -17.39 3.18 -0.20
C VAL A 43 -17.91 3.64 -1.57
N ILE A 44 -18.18 2.71 -2.50
CA ILE A 44 -18.50 3.04 -3.89
C ILE A 44 -20.00 3.12 -4.14
N GLU A 45 -20.80 2.19 -3.61
CA GLU A 45 -22.25 2.18 -3.85
C GLU A 45 -23.01 3.05 -2.84
N GLU A 46 -22.71 2.90 -1.54
CA GLU A 46 -23.40 3.62 -0.46
C GLU A 46 -22.76 5.00 -0.17
N HIS A 47 -21.63 5.31 -0.81
CA HIS A 47 -20.86 6.56 -0.62
C HIS A 47 -20.54 6.90 0.85
N ASN A 48 -20.27 5.87 1.66
CA ASN A 48 -19.96 6.01 3.07
C ASN A 48 -18.59 6.67 3.29
N THR A 49 -18.62 7.99 3.42
CA THR A 49 -17.41 8.82 3.56
C THR A 49 -16.65 8.49 4.85
N SER A 50 -17.35 8.13 5.92
CA SER A 50 -16.73 7.74 7.19
C SER A 50 -15.85 6.51 7.02
N LEU A 51 -16.35 5.49 6.31
CA LEU A 51 -15.59 4.28 6.01
C LEU A 51 -14.43 4.57 5.06
N ALA A 52 -14.64 5.43 4.06
CA ALA A 52 -13.58 5.84 3.13
C ALA A 52 -12.41 6.53 3.86
N ILE A 53 -12.69 7.39 4.85
CA ILE A 53 -11.66 8.04 5.66
C ILE A 53 -10.86 7.01 6.48
N VAL A 54 -11.55 6.05 7.11
CA VAL A 54 -10.88 4.98 7.88
C VAL A 54 -9.97 4.13 6.98
N VAL A 55 -10.47 3.74 5.81
CA VAL A 55 -9.70 3.00 4.81
C VAL A 55 -8.50 3.81 4.32
N GLY A 56 -8.68 5.12 4.08
CA GLY A 56 -7.59 6.02 3.71
C GLY A 56 -6.52 6.14 4.79
N ALA A 57 -6.92 6.33 6.05
CA ALA A 57 -6.01 6.41 7.19
C ALA A 57 -5.22 5.10 7.38
N MET A 58 -5.89 3.95 7.22
CA MET A 58 -5.24 2.65 7.27
C MET A 58 -4.22 2.48 6.14
N SER A 59 -4.61 2.87 4.92
CA SER A 59 -3.74 2.80 3.74
C SER A 59 -2.44 3.58 3.97
N ILE A 60 -2.53 4.77 4.58
CA ILE A 60 -1.37 5.57 4.98
C ILE A 60 -0.53 4.83 6.03
N GLY A 61 -1.16 4.24 7.05
CA GLY A 61 -0.45 3.47 8.08
C GLY A 61 0.34 2.28 7.51
N ILE A 62 -0.26 1.50 6.61
CA ILE A 62 0.40 0.37 5.94
C ILE A 62 1.57 0.87 5.09
N ALA A 63 1.37 1.96 4.33
CA ALA A 63 2.44 2.56 3.54
C ALA A 63 3.64 3.01 4.39
N LEU A 64 3.39 3.58 5.58
CA LEU A 64 4.45 3.96 6.52
C LEU A 64 5.21 2.76 7.08
N ILE A 65 4.52 1.67 7.44
CA ILE A 65 5.15 0.43 7.90
C ILE A 65 6.07 -0.14 6.81
N ILE A 66 5.59 -0.16 5.56
CA ILE A 66 6.39 -0.63 4.42
C ILE A 66 7.59 0.29 4.18
N ALA A 67 7.41 1.61 4.23
CA ALA A 67 8.51 2.56 4.08
C ALA A 67 9.57 2.38 5.16
N ALA A 68 9.17 2.20 6.41
CA ALA A 68 10.06 1.93 7.52
C ALA A 68 10.81 0.58 7.36
N ALA A 69 10.14 -0.45 6.83
CA ALA A 69 10.76 -1.75 6.60
C ALA A 69 11.76 -1.77 5.44
N ILE A 70 11.50 -0.99 4.37
CA ILE A 70 12.40 -0.90 3.21
C ILE A 70 13.64 -0.04 3.54
N HIS A 71 13.49 0.93 4.43
CA HIS A 71 14.58 1.85 4.84
C HIS A 71 15.33 1.40 6.12
N ALA A 72 15.11 0.16 6.58
CA ALA A 72 15.80 -0.47 7.71
C ALA A 72 17.03 -1.25 7.25
#